data_AF-A0ABD7RPX2-F1
#
_entry.id   AF-A0ABD7RPX2-F1
#
_cell.length_a   1.000
_cell.length_b   1.000
_cell.length_c   1.000
_cell.angle_alpha   90.00
_cell.angle_beta   90.00
_cell.angle_gamma   90.00
#
_symmetry.space_group_name_H-M   'P 1'
#
loop_
_entity.id
_entity.type
_entity.pdbx_description
1 polymer ?
#
loop_
_entity_poly.entity_id
_entity_poly.type
_entity_poly.pdbx_seq_one_letter_code
_entity_poly.pdbx_strand_id
1 'polypeptide(L)'
;MNRTTLVNIFILLIGVIGVFVSFLSDEIFYSLVLFFLFVLLVIFANSNNGLADPRLFFLPFFYLYSTWFPMQVMFASPVINRFHLDENLLIAVVNYAFLGGVFFCLGVFLSLRLKKITPPKSFIAEVYTGEMPSERLLILGLFFFVIFGLCYAFFSGAVSKREIIDDGGVVISVIIFSFILLTALISMRLLRFLGEWKLNFSIYLFLCLSFCFMLVLGERDAVFRIFMVMALIYYDFNRRGSLVFLALMVLGAILVVPFSQAFKSALISGQFEVSVISLDLILSNEFVSASRNLYSLLYYGVNHGLSYFYTDIVRGVFPSFISGVFLDIGSTSSWYNRVYRVEHGFSGGSGWGFGLVAQGYLIAGLAGISVLMFLVGLFLGFLFSLRFRSEYWYVFFIMSAAASIYCIRADIGALIAQTAKVSGGAVFFIFLTHELFKRRSVL
;
A
#
# COMPACT_ATOMS: atom_id res chain seq x y z
N MET A 1 8.91 -27.46 19.53
CA MET A 1 8.71 -26.31 18.60
C MET A 1 7.21 -26.15 18.37
N ASN A 2 6.63 -24.94 18.46
CA ASN A 2 5.19 -24.76 18.27
C ASN A 2 4.76 -25.20 16.87
N ARG A 3 3.56 -25.80 16.74
CA ARG A 3 2.97 -26.25 15.46
C ARG A 3 2.99 -25.15 14.40
N THR A 4 2.70 -23.90 14.78
CA THR A 4 2.74 -22.73 13.90
C THR A 4 4.15 -22.45 13.36
N THR A 5 5.18 -22.62 14.18
CA THR A 5 6.58 -22.47 13.75
C THR A 5 6.98 -23.53 12.73
N LEU A 6 6.59 -24.80 12.97
CA LEU A 6 6.82 -25.90 12.03
C LEU A 6 6.15 -25.64 10.68
N VAL A 7 4.88 -25.24 10.69
CA VAL A 7 4.12 -24.91 9.47
C VAL A 7 4.80 -23.77 8.70
N ASN A 8 5.23 -22.70 9.36
CA ASN A 8 5.92 -21.60 8.70
C ASN A 8 7.26 -22.01 8.09
N ILE A 9 8.05 -22.85 8.77
CA ILE A 9 9.31 -23.38 8.21
C ILE A 9 9.03 -24.24 6.97
N PHE A 10 8.00 -25.08 7.02
CA PHE A 10 7.61 -25.91 5.89
C PHE A 10 7.16 -25.08 4.68
N ILE A 11 6.37 -24.02 4.90
CA ILE A 11 5.97 -23.08 3.84
C ILE A 11 7.18 -22.39 3.22
N LEU A 12 8.15 -21.96 4.04
CA LEU A 12 9.37 -21.33 3.55
C LEU A 12 10.22 -22.31 2.73
N LEU A 13 10.33 -23.57 3.16
CA LEU A 13 11.01 -24.63 2.41
C LEU A 13 10.33 -24.85 1.04
N ILE A 14 9.00 -24.97 1.02
CA ILE A 14 8.22 -25.07 -0.23
C ILE A 14 8.45 -23.84 -1.10
N GLY A 15 8.47 -22.64 -0.51
CA GLY A 15 8.74 -21.40 -1.24
C GLY A 15 10.12 -21.42 -1.90
N VAL A 16 11.17 -21.82 -1.18
CA VAL A 16 12.54 -21.91 -1.72
C VAL A 16 12.62 -22.95 -2.84
N ILE A 17 12.03 -24.14 -2.65
CA ILE A 17 11.97 -25.17 -3.69
C ILE A 17 11.17 -24.68 -4.90
N GLY A 18 10.03 -24.02 -4.67
CA GLY A 18 9.18 -23.46 -5.71
C GLY A 18 9.92 -22.42 -6.54
N VAL A 19 10.67 -21.51 -5.90
CA VAL A 19 11.53 -20.55 -6.58
C VAL A 19 12.58 -21.28 -7.41
N PHE A 20 13.27 -22.27 -6.85
CA PHE A 20 14.27 -23.05 -7.57
C PHE A 20 13.70 -23.75 -8.81
N VAL A 21 12.54 -24.41 -8.68
CA VAL A 21 11.84 -25.04 -9.82
C VAL A 21 11.40 -24.00 -10.86
N SER A 22 10.93 -22.83 -10.41
CA SER A 22 10.56 -21.70 -11.28
C SER A 22 11.76 -21.17 -12.08
N PHE A 23 12.97 -21.21 -11.52
CA PHE A 23 14.22 -20.85 -12.22
C PHE A 23 14.67 -21.91 -13.25
N LEU A 24 14.22 -23.15 -13.11
CA LEU A 24 14.48 -24.22 -14.08
C LEU A 24 13.39 -24.33 -15.16
N SER A 25 12.33 -23.52 -15.05
CA SER A 25 11.23 -23.52 -16.01
C SER A 25 11.56 -22.64 -17.21
N ASP A 26 11.41 -23.19 -18.40
CA ASP A 26 11.49 -22.43 -19.66
C ASP A 26 10.15 -21.76 -20.03
N GLU A 27 9.09 -22.03 -19.26
CA GLU A 27 7.73 -21.56 -19.55
C GLU A 27 7.24 -20.61 -18.46
N ILE A 28 6.75 -19.44 -18.88
CA ILE A 28 6.24 -18.40 -17.97
C ILE A 28 5.00 -18.85 -17.19
N PHE A 29 4.17 -19.69 -17.81
CA PHE A 29 2.94 -20.19 -17.20
C PHE A 29 3.23 -20.98 -15.92
N TYR A 30 4.25 -21.84 -15.91
CA TYR A 30 4.59 -22.62 -14.72
C TYR A 30 5.09 -21.73 -13.58
N SER A 31 5.92 -20.72 -13.87
CA SER A 31 6.39 -19.75 -12.87
C SER A 31 5.24 -18.97 -12.23
N LEU A 32 4.26 -18.55 -13.04
CA LEU A 32 3.04 -17.89 -12.56
C LEU A 32 2.21 -18.80 -11.65
N VAL A 33 1.98 -20.05 -12.06
CA VAL A 33 1.21 -21.03 -11.29
C VAL A 33 1.91 -21.37 -9.98
N LEU A 34 3.22 -21.61 -9.97
CA LEU A 34 3.97 -21.90 -8.76
C LEU A 34 3.92 -20.74 -7.77
N PHE A 35 4.07 -19.49 -8.24
CA PHE A 35 3.96 -18.32 -7.38
C PHE A 35 2.54 -18.17 -6.83
N PHE A 36 1.50 -18.37 -7.65
CA PHE A 36 0.11 -18.36 -7.19
C PHE A 36 -0.18 -19.43 -6.12
N LEU A 37 0.28 -20.66 -6.34
CA LEU A 37 0.12 -21.76 -5.39
C LEU A 37 0.84 -21.47 -4.07
N PHE A 38 2.03 -20.87 -4.12
CA PHE A 38 2.73 -20.42 -2.91
C PHE A 38 1.91 -19.36 -2.14
N VAL A 39 1.35 -18.36 -2.84
CA VAL A 39 0.51 -17.33 -2.23
C VAL A 39 -0.72 -17.96 -1.56
N LEU A 40 -1.41 -18.87 -2.25
CA LEU A 40 -2.55 -19.61 -1.69
C LEU A 40 -2.16 -20.44 -0.46
N LEU A 41 -1.02 -21.14 -0.51
CA LEU A 41 -0.51 -21.92 0.61
C LEU A 41 -0.25 -21.03 1.84
N VAL A 42 0.40 -19.88 1.65
CA VAL A 42 0.66 -18.90 2.72
C VAL A 42 -0.65 -18.39 3.32
N ILE A 43 -1.63 -18.06 2.46
CA ILE A 43 -2.95 -17.58 2.89
C ILE A 43 -3.67 -18.66 3.72
N PHE A 44 -3.75 -19.87 3.19
CA PHE A 44 -4.47 -20.97 3.82
C PHE A 44 -3.88 -21.28 5.21
N ALA A 45 -2.56 -21.40 5.27
CA ALA A 45 -1.87 -21.77 6.51
C ALA A 45 -1.92 -20.68 7.60
N ASN A 46 -2.09 -19.41 7.21
CA ASN A 46 -2.08 -18.27 8.15
C ASN A 46 -3.44 -17.61 8.33
N SER A 47 -4.50 -18.09 7.67
CA SER A 47 -5.87 -17.58 7.75
C SER A 47 -6.38 -17.39 9.19
N ASN A 48 -5.98 -18.27 10.10
CA ASN A 48 -6.35 -18.23 11.52
C ASN A 48 -5.73 -17.06 12.30
N ASN A 49 -4.72 -16.37 11.77
CA ASN A 49 -4.08 -15.24 12.44
C ASN A 49 -4.82 -13.90 12.24
N GLY A 50 -5.90 -13.90 11.45
CA GLY A 50 -6.67 -12.71 11.08
C GLY A 50 -6.08 -11.98 9.87
N LEU A 51 -6.93 -11.25 9.12
CA LEU A 51 -6.53 -10.55 7.88
C LEU A 51 -5.47 -9.47 8.10
N ALA A 52 -5.30 -9.01 9.33
CA ALA A 52 -4.24 -8.10 9.74
C ALA A 52 -2.84 -8.71 9.63
N ASP A 53 -2.67 -10.04 9.53
CA ASP A 53 -1.36 -10.64 9.33
C ASP A 53 -0.73 -10.10 8.03
N PRO A 54 0.51 -9.54 8.07
CA PRO A 54 1.18 -9.01 6.89
C PRO A 54 1.22 -9.96 5.70
N ARG A 55 1.28 -11.27 5.96
CA ARG A 55 1.29 -12.28 4.90
C ARG A 55 -0.05 -12.40 4.19
N LEU A 56 -1.17 -12.14 4.87
CA LEU A 56 -2.50 -12.26 4.29
C LEU A 56 -2.92 -11.03 3.49
N PHE A 57 -2.56 -9.83 3.93
CA PHE A 57 -2.94 -8.62 3.21
C PHE A 57 -1.88 -8.14 2.20
N PHE A 58 -0.58 -8.32 2.46
CA PHE A 58 0.45 -7.80 1.55
C PHE A 58 0.66 -8.74 0.36
N LEU A 59 0.77 -10.05 0.62
CA LEU A 59 1.18 -11.02 -0.39
C LEU A 59 0.21 -11.16 -1.58
N PRO A 60 -1.12 -11.14 -1.42
CA PRO A 60 -2.04 -11.19 -2.58
C PRO A 60 -1.88 -9.98 -3.50
N PHE A 61 -1.76 -8.78 -2.93
CA PHE A 61 -1.54 -7.56 -3.72
C PHE A 61 -0.14 -7.56 -4.34
N PHE A 62 0.87 -8.04 -3.61
CA PHE A 62 2.22 -8.20 -4.12
C PHE A 62 2.27 -9.14 -5.31
N TYR A 63 1.57 -10.28 -5.24
CA TYR A 63 1.41 -11.19 -6.36
C TYR A 63 0.79 -10.46 -7.56
N LEU A 64 -0.34 -9.78 -7.39
CA LEU A 64 -0.98 -9.03 -8.47
C LEU A 64 -0.02 -8.03 -9.13
N TYR A 65 0.61 -7.13 -8.36
CA TYR A 65 1.54 -6.15 -8.91
C TYR A 65 2.76 -6.78 -9.63
N SER A 66 3.16 -7.97 -9.18
CA SER A 66 4.34 -8.66 -9.69
C SER A 66 4.09 -9.52 -10.93
N THR A 67 2.85 -9.98 -11.15
CA THR A 67 2.52 -10.91 -12.23
C THR A 67 1.61 -10.31 -13.30
N TRP A 68 1.01 -9.15 -13.04
CA TRP A 68 0.02 -8.59 -13.96
C TRP A 68 0.58 -8.24 -15.35
N PHE A 69 1.80 -7.69 -15.43
CA PHE A 69 2.42 -7.43 -16.74
C PHE A 69 2.74 -8.73 -17.51
N PRO A 70 3.43 -9.73 -16.92
CA PRO A 70 3.53 -11.08 -17.50
C PRO A 70 2.21 -11.69 -17.97
N MET A 71 1.17 -11.66 -17.13
CA MET A 71 -0.16 -12.18 -17.47
C MET A 71 -0.79 -11.40 -18.62
N GLN A 72 -0.66 -10.07 -18.63
CA GLN A 72 -1.14 -9.24 -19.71
C GLN A 72 -0.45 -9.61 -21.03
N VAL A 73 0.86 -9.81 -21.04
CA VAL A 73 1.59 -10.22 -22.25
C VAL A 73 1.12 -11.60 -22.75
N MET A 74 0.87 -12.53 -21.84
CA MET A 74 0.48 -13.90 -22.18
C MET A 74 -0.97 -14.01 -22.69
N PHE A 75 -1.89 -13.21 -22.12
CA PHE A 75 -3.33 -13.33 -22.40
C PHE A 75 -3.91 -12.21 -23.27
N ALA A 76 -3.29 -11.03 -23.31
CA ALA A 76 -3.73 -9.92 -24.15
C ALA A 76 -2.91 -9.90 -25.45
N SER A 77 -3.57 -9.55 -26.56
CA SER A 77 -2.97 -9.55 -27.89
C SER A 77 -1.67 -8.70 -27.96
N PRO A 78 -0.63 -9.13 -28.70
CA PRO A 78 0.66 -8.43 -28.82
C PRO A 78 0.59 -6.95 -29.24
N VAL A 79 -0.54 -6.53 -29.81
CA VAL A 79 -0.79 -5.20 -30.39
C VAL A 79 -0.63 -4.06 -29.38
N ILE A 80 -0.74 -4.31 -28.08
CA ILE A 80 -0.77 -3.25 -27.05
C ILE A 80 0.65 -2.87 -26.55
N ASN A 81 1.65 -3.73 -26.73
CA ASN A 81 2.96 -3.52 -26.12
C ASN A 81 3.97 -2.94 -27.13
N ARG A 82 4.34 -1.68 -26.91
CA ARG A 82 5.45 -1.00 -27.62
C ARG A 82 6.84 -1.55 -27.27
N PHE A 83 6.91 -2.55 -26.39
CA PHE A 83 8.17 -3.18 -25.99
C PHE A 83 8.46 -4.36 -26.91
N HIS A 84 9.72 -4.53 -27.31
CA HIS A 84 10.18 -5.84 -27.76
C HIS A 84 10.08 -6.80 -26.56
N LEU A 85 9.27 -7.84 -26.73
CA LEU A 85 8.99 -8.81 -25.68
C LEU A 85 9.99 -9.95 -25.77
N ASP A 86 10.78 -10.13 -24.72
CA ASP A 86 11.64 -11.29 -24.51
C ASP A 86 11.01 -12.16 -23.41
N GLU A 87 10.61 -13.36 -23.79
CA GLU A 87 9.95 -14.32 -22.90
C GLU A 87 10.84 -14.74 -21.73
N ASN A 88 12.15 -14.90 -21.95
CA ASN A 88 13.09 -15.28 -20.89
C ASN A 88 13.17 -14.19 -19.81
N LEU A 89 13.11 -12.92 -20.23
CA LEU A 89 13.09 -11.79 -19.30
C LEU A 89 11.76 -11.72 -18.54
N LEU A 90 10.64 -12.05 -19.16
CA LEU A 90 9.34 -12.12 -18.46
C LEU A 90 9.33 -13.24 -17.42
N ILE A 91 9.92 -14.40 -17.71
CA ILE A 91 10.12 -15.47 -16.73
C ILE A 91 10.99 -14.98 -15.58
N ALA A 92 12.09 -14.27 -15.87
CA ALA A 92 12.95 -13.67 -14.86
C ALA A 92 12.19 -12.69 -13.94
N VAL A 93 11.32 -11.83 -14.49
CA VAL A 93 10.47 -10.91 -13.69
C VAL A 93 9.64 -11.69 -12.67
N VAL A 94 8.96 -12.76 -13.09
CA VAL A 94 8.13 -13.59 -12.20
C VAL A 94 8.99 -14.28 -11.14
N ASN A 95 10.11 -14.88 -11.54
CA ASN A 95 11.02 -15.58 -10.64
C ASN A 95 11.61 -14.64 -9.58
N TYR A 96 11.97 -13.42 -9.97
CA TYR A 96 12.57 -12.41 -9.10
C TYR A 96 11.55 -11.89 -8.10
N ALA A 97 10.31 -11.67 -8.53
CA ALA A 97 9.23 -11.32 -7.63
C ALA A 97 8.86 -12.47 -6.69
N PHE A 98 8.83 -13.70 -7.17
CA PHE A 98 8.57 -14.88 -6.34
C PHE A 98 9.64 -15.02 -5.24
N LEU A 99 10.93 -14.87 -5.59
CA LEU A 99 12.03 -14.77 -4.63
C LEU A 99 11.76 -13.68 -3.58
N GLY A 100 11.36 -12.48 -4.01
CA GLY A 100 10.97 -11.39 -3.13
C GLY A 100 9.84 -11.76 -2.16
N GLY A 101 8.81 -12.46 -2.65
CA GLY A 101 7.69 -12.95 -1.84
C GLY A 101 8.09 -13.97 -0.77
N VAL A 102 9.04 -14.86 -1.08
CA VAL A 102 9.59 -15.83 -0.13
C VAL A 102 10.40 -15.12 0.96
N PHE A 103 11.29 -14.20 0.60
CA PHE A 103 12.09 -13.43 1.57
C PHE A 103 11.24 -12.49 2.43
N PHE A 104 10.17 -11.91 1.87
CA PHE A 104 9.16 -11.19 2.63
C PHE A 104 8.53 -12.09 3.72
N CYS A 105 8.08 -13.29 3.35
CA CYS A 105 7.51 -14.24 4.32
C CYS A 105 8.51 -14.64 5.41
N LEU A 106 9.79 -14.80 5.05
CA LEU A 106 10.86 -15.08 6.01
C LEU A 106 11.02 -13.93 7.02
N GLY A 107 11.04 -12.68 6.55
CA GLY A 107 11.12 -11.50 7.40
C GLY A 107 9.93 -11.41 8.38
N VAL A 108 8.70 -11.58 7.88
CA VAL A 108 7.51 -11.60 8.75
C VAL A 108 7.62 -12.74 9.76
N PHE A 109 7.97 -13.96 9.33
CA PHE A 109 8.08 -15.12 10.21
C PHE A 109 9.05 -14.89 11.37
N LEU A 110 10.25 -14.36 11.09
CA LEU A 110 11.25 -14.07 12.13
C LEU A 110 10.74 -13.01 13.11
N SER A 111 10.07 -11.97 12.62
CA SER A 111 9.50 -10.93 13.48
C SER A 111 8.37 -11.45 14.38
N LEU A 112 7.56 -12.40 13.92
CA LEU A 112 6.41 -12.92 14.67
C LEU A 112 6.77 -14.04 15.64
N ARG A 113 7.89 -14.76 15.41
CA ARG A 113 8.31 -15.90 16.24
C ARG A 113 8.44 -15.57 17.73
N LEU A 114 8.67 -14.30 18.06
CA LEU A 114 8.99 -13.85 19.41
C LEU A 114 7.78 -13.35 20.23
N LYS A 115 6.56 -13.26 19.67
CA LYS A 115 5.46 -12.54 20.33
C LYS A 115 4.10 -13.24 20.23
N LYS A 116 3.28 -13.09 21.29
CA LYS A 116 1.88 -13.54 21.31
C LYS A 116 1.04 -12.66 20.38
N ILE A 117 0.21 -13.29 19.54
CA ILE A 117 -0.61 -12.64 18.49
C ILE A 117 -2.04 -12.33 18.98
N THR A 118 -2.41 -12.76 20.18
CA THR A 118 -3.78 -12.57 20.70
C THR A 118 -3.94 -11.21 21.40
N PRO A 119 -5.06 -10.49 21.18
CA PRO A 119 -5.36 -9.28 21.92
C PRO A 119 -5.47 -9.61 23.41
N PRO A 120 -4.79 -8.86 24.30
CA PRO A 120 -4.96 -9.02 25.72
C PRO A 120 -6.35 -8.53 26.14
N LYS A 121 -6.95 -9.15 27.18
CA LYS A 121 -8.25 -8.72 27.71
C LYS A 121 -8.27 -7.24 28.13
N SER A 122 -7.13 -6.73 28.60
CA SER A 122 -6.95 -5.32 28.97
C SER A 122 -7.15 -4.37 27.79
N PHE A 123 -6.64 -4.72 26.61
CA PHE A 123 -6.80 -3.90 25.41
C PHE A 123 -8.27 -3.84 24.99
N ILE A 124 -8.98 -4.96 25.06
CA ILE A 124 -10.41 -5.01 24.77
C ILE A 124 -11.18 -4.12 25.74
N ALA A 125 -10.88 -4.19 27.04
CA ALA A 125 -11.53 -3.35 28.06
C ALA A 125 -11.25 -1.84 27.86
N GLU A 126 -10.02 -1.47 27.49
CA GLU A 126 -9.62 -0.08 27.21
C GLU A 126 -10.29 0.49 25.95
N VAL A 127 -10.44 -0.32 24.91
CA VAL A 127 -11.09 0.10 23.65
C VAL A 127 -12.57 0.46 23.86
N TYR A 128 -13.26 -0.14 24.83
CA TYR A 128 -14.69 0.09 25.06
C TYR A 128 -15.04 1.22 26.03
N THR A 129 -14.08 2.07 26.44
CA THR A 129 -14.32 3.11 27.47
C THR A 129 -15.14 4.33 27.00
N GLY A 130 -15.90 4.23 25.91
CA GLY A 130 -16.81 5.27 25.44
C GLY A 130 -16.17 6.38 24.60
N GLU A 131 -16.99 7.33 24.13
CA GLU A 131 -16.55 8.41 23.25
C GLU A 131 -15.79 9.50 24.01
N MET A 132 -14.64 9.92 23.46
CA MET A 132 -13.89 11.06 23.99
C MET A 132 -14.43 12.36 23.38
N PRO A 133 -14.79 13.38 24.19
CA PRO A 133 -15.26 14.67 23.66
C PRO A 133 -14.26 15.35 22.71
N SER A 134 -12.95 15.19 22.97
CA SER A 134 -11.88 15.69 22.11
C SER A 134 -11.92 15.10 20.70
N GLU A 135 -12.32 13.84 20.58
CA GLU A 135 -12.43 13.14 19.29
C GLU A 135 -13.54 13.77 18.43
N ARG A 136 -14.71 14.05 19.02
CA ARG A 136 -15.82 14.71 18.32
C ARG A 136 -15.43 16.09 17.80
N LEU A 137 -14.73 16.88 18.62
CA LEU A 137 -14.26 18.21 18.24
C LEU A 137 -13.23 18.15 17.11
N LEU A 138 -12.26 17.22 17.21
CA LEU A 138 -11.27 16.99 16.16
C LEU A 138 -11.91 16.56 14.84
N ILE A 139 -12.84 15.60 14.91
CA ILE A 139 -13.58 15.13 13.73
C ILE A 139 -14.29 16.31 13.07
N LEU A 140 -15.06 17.10 13.83
CA LEU A 140 -15.79 18.25 13.29
C LEU A 140 -14.85 19.28 12.63
N GLY A 141 -13.75 19.64 13.31
CA GLY A 141 -12.77 20.58 12.77
C GLY A 141 -12.10 20.07 11.49
N LEU A 142 -11.70 18.80 11.45
CA LEU A 142 -11.09 18.20 10.27
C LEU A 142 -12.07 18.02 9.11
N PHE A 143 -13.34 17.70 9.39
CA PHE A 143 -14.40 17.71 8.37
C PHE A 143 -14.50 19.09 7.71
N PHE A 144 -14.50 20.15 8.51
CA PHE A 144 -14.53 21.52 7.98
C PHE A 144 -13.33 21.80 7.06
N PHE A 145 -12.10 21.45 7.48
CA PHE A 145 -10.91 21.66 6.65
C PHE A 145 -10.95 20.86 5.34
N VAL A 146 -11.38 19.60 5.38
CA VAL A 146 -11.46 18.78 4.16
C VAL A 146 -12.55 19.30 3.23
N ILE A 147 -13.74 19.65 3.73
CA ILE A 147 -14.83 20.21 2.92
C ILE A 147 -14.40 21.55 2.30
N PHE A 148 -13.82 22.45 3.11
CA PHE A 148 -13.27 23.71 2.63
C PHE A 148 -12.27 23.46 1.49
N GLY A 149 -11.38 22.48 1.67
CA GLY A 149 -10.41 22.10 0.66
C GLY A 149 -11.00 21.57 -0.64
N LEU A 150 -12.06 20.77 -0.55
CA LEU A 150 -12.79 20.28 -1.71
C LEU A 150 -13.51 21.41 -2.44
N CYS A 151 -14.14 22.32 -1.71
CA CYS A 151 -14.74 23.52 -2.29
C CYS A 151 -13.66 24.38 -2.98
N TYR A 152 -12.52 24.61 -2.34
CA TYR A 152 -11.40 25.35 -2.93
C TYR A 152 -10.92 24.71 -4.23
N ALA A 153 -10.66 23.39 -4.22
CA ALA A 153 -10.23 22.68 -5.42
C ALA A 153 -11.29 22.74 -6.54
N PHE A 154 -12.58 22.57 -6.20
CA PHE A 154 -13.68 22.63 -7.15
C PHE A 154 -13.88 24.03 -7.76
N PHE A 155 -13.78 25.09 -6.96
CA PHE A 155 -13.94 26.47 -7.42
C PHE A 155 -12.67 27.11 -8.00
N SER A 156 -11.52 26.43 -7.94
CA SER A 156 -10.25 26.95 -8.46
C SER A 156 -10.22 27.15 -9.99
N GLY A 157 -11.09 26.45 -10.72
CA GLY A 157 -11.09 26.45 -12.19
C GLY A 157 -9.93 25.66 -12.83
N ALA A 158 -9.07 25.02 -12.03
CA ALA A 158 -8.03 24.13 -12.51
C ALA A 158 -8.67 22.95 -13.25
N VAL A 159 -8.09 22.49 -14.35
CA VAL A 159 -8.60 21.37 -15.17
C VAL A 159 -7.87 20.07 -14.83
N SER A 160 -6.65 20.18 -14.29
CA SER A 160 -5.82 19.04 -13.95
C SER A 160 -5.38 19.02 -12.48
N LYS A 161 -5.17 17.82 -11.94
CA LYS A 161 -4.58 17.61 -10.60
C LYS A 161 -3.26 18.39 -10.42
N ARG A 162 -2.49 18.50 -11.51
CA ARG A 162 -1.18 19.16 -11.49
C ARG A 162 -1.34 20.66 -11.30
N GLU A 163 -2.27 21.29 -12.02
CA GLU A 163 -2.59 22.72 -11.83
C GLU A 163 -3.02 23.01 -10.39
N ILE A 164 -3.89 22.18 -9.82
CA ILE A 164 -4.33 22.31 -8.42
C ILE A 164 -3.08 22.34 -7.52
N ILE A 165 -2.19 21.36 -7.65
CA ILE A 165 -0.97 21.27 -6.83
C ILE A 165 -0.02 22.45 -7.05
N ASP A 166 0.17 22.89 -8.28
CA ASP A 166 1.10 23.96 -8.64
C ASP A 166 0.62 25.32 -8.10
N ASP A 167 -0.70 25.59 -8.13
CA ASP A 167 -1.29 26.86 -7.66
C ASP A 167 -1.55 26.87 -6.14
N GLY A 168 -1.96 25.74 -5.56
CA GLY A 168 -2.45 25.64 -4.19
C GLY A 168 -1.54 24.86 -3.24
N GLY A 169 -0.29 24.59 -3.59
CA GLY A 169 0.53 23.51 -3.02
C GLY A 169 0.49 23.34 -1.49
N VAL A 170 0.62 24.42 -0.73
CA VAL A 170 0.54 24.37 0.76
C VAL A 170 -0.86 24.02 1.24
N VAL A 171 -1.89 24.66 0.69
CA VAL A 171 -3.29 24.46 1.06
C VAL A 171 -3.70 23.01 0.80
N ILE A 172 -3.36 22.47 -0.37
CA ILE A 172 -3.65 21.07 -0.73
C ILE A 172 -2.90 20.09 0.15
N SER A 173 -1.64 20.39 0.48
CA SER A 173 -0.87 19.56 1.40
C SER A 173 -1.53 19.49 2.78
N VAL A 174 -2.03 20.61 3.30
CA VAL A 174 -2.79 20.65 4.56
C VAL A 174 -4.10 19.86 4.45
N ILE A 175 -4.81 19.95 3.32
CA ILE A 175 -6.08 19.23 3.09
C ILE A 175 -5.84 17.72 3.05
N ILE A 176 -4.82 17.27 2.30
CA ILE A 176 -4.43 15.85 2.23
C ILE A 176 -4.02 15.35 3.62
N PHE A 177 -3.22 16.11 4.35
CA PHE A 177 -2.83 15.73 5.72
C PHE A 177 -4.02 15.68 6.68
N SER A 178 -4.95 16.64 6.58
CA SER A 178 -6.21 16.66 7.35
C SER A 178 -7.09 15.45 7.04
N PHE A 179 -7.16 15.02 5.78
CA PHE A 179 -7.88 13.81 5.38
C PHE A 179 -7.25 12.56 6.00
N ILE A 180 -5.92 12.49 6.07
CA ILE A 180 -5.20 11.37 6.71
C ILE A 180 -5.41 11.35 8.22
N LEU A 181 -5.37 12.51 8.87
CA LEU A 181 -5.74 12.67 10.29
C LEU A 181 -7.17 12.19 10.55
N LEU A 182 -8.11 12.61 9.71
CA LEU A 182 -9.51 12.19 9.80
C LEU A 182 -9.66 10.69 9.59
N THR A 183 -8.91 10.09 8.65
CA THR A 183 -8.86 8.64 8.46
C THR A 183 -8.40 7.93 9.73
N ALA A 184 -7.35 8.41 10.38
CA ALA A 184 -6.83 7.83 11.63
C ALA A 184 -7.84 7.95 12.79
N LEU A 185 -8.52 9.11 12.93
CA LEU A 185 -9.59 9.29 13.92
C LEU A 185 -10.77 8.35 13.68
N ILE A 186 -11.24 8.26 12.44
CA ILE A 186 -12.35 7.36 12.09
C ILE A 186 -11.94 5.89 12.29
N SER A 187 -10.66 5.55 12.06
CA SER A 187 -10.14 4.22 12.38
C SER A 187 -10.21 3.92 13.89
N MET A 188 -9.87 4.88 14.75
CA MET A 188 -10.04 4.73 16.20
C MET A 188 -11.52 4.60 16.57
N ARG A 189 -12.39 5.40 15.96
CA ARG A 189 -13.83 5.29 16.21
C ARG A 189 -14.37 3.93 15.80
N LEU A 190 -14.01 3.44 14.62
CA LEU A 190 -14.36 2.10 14.14
C LEU A 190 -13.92 1.01 15.12
N LEU A 191 -12.72 1.15 15.69
CA LEU A 191 -12.18 0.22 16.69
C LEU A 191 -13.06 0.18 17.95
N ARG A 192 -13.50 1.33 18.47
CA ARG A 192 -14.34 1.40 19.68
C ARG A 192 -15.78 0.93 19.44
N PHE A 193 -16.29 1.07 18.21
CA PHE A 193 -17.67 0.75 17.83
C PHE A 193 -17.82 -0.53 16.98
N LEU A 194 -16.89 -1.48 17.09
CA LEU A 194 -16.88 -2.74 16.32
C LEU A 194 -18.22 -3.49 16.24
N GLY A 195 -19.10 -3.39 17.25
CA GLY A 195 -20.43 -4.02 17.27
C GLY A 195 -21.58 -3.15 16.70
N GLU A 196 -21.44 -1.83 16.73
CA GLU A 196 -22.54 -0.87 16.48
C GLU A 196 -22.22 0.14 15.36
N TRP A 197 -21.13 -0.05 14.62
CA TRP A 197 -20.69 0.85 13.54
C TRP A 197 -21.77 1.19 12.52
N LYS A 198 -22.75 0.29 12.29
CA LYS A 198 -23.92 0.52 11.42
C LYS A 198 -24.80 1.70 11.85
N LEU A 199 -24.69 2.16 13.09
CA LEU A 199 -25.46 3.26 13.64
C LEU A 199 -24.66 4.57 13.69
N ASN A 200 -23.38 4.56 13.33
CA ASN A 200 -22.53 5.72 13.48
C ASN A 200 -22.53 6.61 12.22
N PHE A 201 -23.31 7.68 12.28
CA PHE A 201 -23.44 8.66 11.19
C PHE A 201 -22.09 9.25 10.71
N SER A 202 -21.13 9.46 11.62
CA SER A 202 -19.82 10.04 11.25
C SER A 202 -19.02 9.13 10.32
N ILE A 203 -19.15 7.80 10.44
CA ILE A 203 -18.47 6.84 9.55
C ILE A 203 -19.06 6.94 8.13
N TYR A 204 -20.39 6.96 8.00
CA TYR A 204 -21.06 7.10 6.70
C TYR A 204 -20.78 8.45 6.04
N LEU A 205 -20.82 9.53 6.82
CA LEU A 205 -20.45 10.86 6.33
C LEU A 205 -19.00 10.90 5.84
N PHE A 206 -18.08 10.25 6.56
CA PHE A 206 -16.69 10.16 6.15
C PHE A 206 -16.50 9.33 4.88
N LEU A 207 -17.25 8.23 4.72
CA LEU A 207 -17.24 7.46 3.47
C LEU A 207 -17.71 8.31 2.29
N CYS A 208 -18.82 9.03 2.43
CA CYS A 208 -19.31 9.97 1.43
C CYS A 208 -18.26 11.03 1.08
N LEU A 209 -17.67 11.66 2.11
CA LEU A 209 -16.61 12.66 1.94
C LEU A 209 -15.40 12.08 1.20
N SER A 210 -15.05 10.83 1.44
CA SER A 210 -13.90 10.16 0.81
C SER A 210 -14.14 9.87 -0.66
N PHE A 211 -15.38 9.53 -1.03
CA PHE A 211 -15.78 9.46 -2.44
C PHE A 211 -15.71 10.85 -3.09
N CYS A 212 -16.24 11.89 -2.46
CA CYS A 212 -16.10 13.26 -2.95
C CYS A 212 -14.63 13.66 -3.11
N PHE A 213 -13.79 13.29 -2.14
CA PHE A 213 -12.35 13.55 -2.17
C PHE A 213 -11.66 12.90 -3.37
N MET A 214 -11.99 11.64 -3.66
CA MET A 214 -11.52 10.94 -4.86
C MET A 214 -12.02 11.61 -6.15
N LEU A 215 -13.29 11.99 -6.22
CA LEU A 215 -13.89 12.58 -7.43
C LEU A 215 -13.31 13.96 -7.77
N VAL A 216 -12.99 14.77 -6.75
CA VAL A 216 -12.41 16.10 -6.93
C VAL A 216 -10.89 15.99 -7.15
N LEU A 217 -10.14 15.43 -6.20
CA LEU A 217 -8.68 15.45 -6.25
C LEU A 217 -8.06 14.31 -7.07
N GLY A 218 -8.86 13.33 -7.50
CA GLY A 218 -8.39 12.15 -8.23
C GLY A 218 -7.58 11.17 -7.38
N GLU A 219 -7.63 11.28 -6.05
CA GLU A 219 -6.90 10.42 -5.10
C GLU A 219 -7.69 9.14 -4.80
N ARG A 220 -7.50 8.16 -5.68
CA ARG A 220 -8.17 6.84 -5.62
C ARG A 220 -7.74 6.01 -4.39
N ASP A 221 -6.53 6.25 -3.90
CA ASP A 221 -5.98 5.54 -2.75
C ASP A 221 -6.73 5.91 -1.45
N ALA A 222 -7.36 7.08 -1.38
CA ALA A 222 -8.16 7.51 -0.22
C ALA A 222 -9.32 6.54 0.07
N VAL A 223 -10.14 6.27 -0.95
CA VAL A 223 -11.29 5.36 -0.84
C VAL A 223 -10.83 3.93 -0.56
N PHE A 224 -9.83 3.46 -1.31
CA PHE A 224 -9.26 2.13 -1.11
C PHE A 224 -8.73 1.94 0.32
N ARG A 225 -7.99 2.93 0.84
CA ARG A 225 -7.42 2.92 2.20
C ARG A 225 -8.51 2.74 3.25
N ILE A 226 -9.66 3.41 3.11
CA ILE A 226 -10.73 3.33 4.10
C ILE A 226 -11.43 1.97 4.05
N PHE A 227 -11.72 1.46 2.86
CA PHE A 227 -12.23 0.09 2.73
C PHE A 227 -11.27 -0.94 3.32
N MET A 228 -9.97 -0.76 3.09
CA MET A 228 -8.93 -1.62 3.64
C MET A 228 -8.90 -1.54 5.18
N VAL A 229 -8.90 -0.33 5.74
CA VAL A 229 -8.96 -0.10 7.19
C VAL A 229 -10.18 -0.78 7.81
N MET A 230 -11.37 -0.54 7.26
CA MET A 230 -12.62 -1.13 7.76
C MET A 230 -12.57 -2.66 7.72
N ALA A 231 -12.10 -3.23 6.60
CA ALA A 231 -11.97 -4.67 6.45
C ALA A 231 -10.97 -5.26 7.46
N LEU A 232 -9.77 -4.66 7.59
CA LEU A 232 -8.76 -5.16 8.53
C LEU A 232 -9.25 -5.08 9.98
N ILE A 233 -9.88 -3.97 10.38
CA ILE A 233 -10.48 -3.83 11.72
C ILE A 233 -11.54 -4.90 11.95
N TYR A 234 -12.52 -5.01 11.05
CA TYR A 234 -13.63 -5.95 11.20
C TYR A 234 -13.15 -7.41 11.33
N TYR A 235 -12.18 -7.82 10.50
CA TYR A 235 -11.74 -9.21 10.46
C TYR A 235 -10.68 -9.58 11.49
N ASP A 236 -9.85 -8.65 11.98
CA ASP A 236 -8.91 -8.94 13.08
C ASP A 236 -9.68 -9.29 14.38
N PHE A 237 -10.84 -8.65 14.60
CA PHE A 237 -11.67 -8.89 15.78
C PHE A 237 -12.67 -10.03 15.61
N ASN A 238 -13.32 -10.15 14.46
CA ASN A 238 -14.30 -11.22 14.27
C ASN A 238 -13.66 -12.58 14.00
N ARG A 239 -12.37 -12.64 13.64
CA ARG A 239 -11.61 -13.87 13.34
C ARG A 239 -12.29 -14.84 12.36
N ARG A 240 -13.27 -14.37 11.61
CA ARG A 240 -14.01 -15.11 10.58
C ARG A 240 -13.56 -14.68 9.18
N GLY A 241 -12.28 -14.40 9.01
CA GLY A 241 -11.71 -14.12 7.70
C GLY A 241 -11.82 -15.36 6.83
N SER A 242 -12.89 -15.47 6.04
CA SER A 242 -13.00 -16.52 5.05
C SER A 242 -12.09 -16.19 3.88
N LEU A 243 -11.47 -17.22 3.29
CA LEU A 243 -10.72 -17.08 2.04
C LEU A 243 -11.59 -16.43 0.95
N VAL A 244 -12.90 -16.69 0.97
CA VAL A 244 -13.90 -16.05 0.12
C VAL A 244 -13.87 -14.53 0.28
N PHE A 245 -13.83 -14.00 1.50
CA PHE A 245 -13.79 -12.56 1.69
C PHE A 245 -12.48 -11.94 1.20
N LEU A 246 -11.33 -12.57 1.45
CA LEU A 246 -10.07 -12.10 0.91
C LEU A 246 -10.09 -12.08 -0.63
N ALA A 247 -10.65 -13.14 -1.25
CA ALA A 247 -10.86 -13.17 -2.69
C ALA A 247 -11.79 -12.05 -3.16
N LEU A 248 -12.89 -11.78 -2.46
CA LEU A 248 -13.80 -10.65 -2.76
C LEU A 248 -13.12 -9.29 -2.60
N MET A 249 -12.22 -9.11 -1.62
CA MET A 249 -11.43 -7.87 -1.50
C MET A 249 -10.49 -7.69 -2.68
N VAL A 250 -9.78 -8.75 -3.08
CA VAL A 250 -8.85 -8.72 -4.21
C VAL A 250 -9.60 -8.46 -5.52
N LEU A 251 -10.72 -9.16 -5.75
CA LEU A 251 -11.62 -8.93 -6.88
C LEU A 251 -12.20 -7.51 -6.85
N GLY A 252 -12.64 -7.04 -5.68
CA GLY A 252 -13.11 -5.68 -5.47
C GLY A 252 -12.04 -4.65 -5.82
N ALA A 253 -10.79 -4.86 -5.43
CA ALA A 253 -9.68 -3.98 -5.82
C ALA A 253 -9.44 -4.00 -7.35
N ILE A 254 -9.47 -5.18 -7.97
CA ILE A 254 -9.31 -5.32 -9.43
C ILE A 254 -10.42 -4.57 -10.19
N LEU A 255 -11.67 -4.59 -9.68
CA LEU A 255 -12.81 -3.92 -10.32
C LEU A 255 -12.88 -2.42 -9.99
N VAL A 256 -12.68 -2.05 -8.73
CA VAL A 256 -12.80 -0.65 -8.27
C VAL A 256 -11.73 0.23 -8.92
N VAL A 257 -10.52 -0.29 -9.15
CA VAL A 257 -9.45 0.57 -9.68
C VAL A 257 -9.77 1.06 -11.11
N PRO A 258 -10.17 0.23 -12.10
CA PRO A 258 -10.62 0.71 -13.42
C PRO A 258 -11.82 1.65 -13.34
N PHE A 259 -12.83 1.35 -12.53
CA PHE A 259 -13.95 2.26 -12.34
C PHE A 259 -13.49 3.61 -11.80
N SER A 260 -12.61 3.62 -10.79
CA SER A 260 -12.06 4.85 -10.22
C SER A 260 -11.18 5.64 -11.20
N GLN A 261 -10.62 5.00 -12.24
CA GLN A 261 -9.93 5.70 -13.32
C GLN A 261 -10.90 6.49 -14.19
N ALA A 262 -12.03 5.89 -14.57
CA ALA A 262 -13.07 6.55 -15.36
C ALA A 262 -13.67 7.77 -14.65
N PHE A 263 -13.68 7.76 -13.31
CA PHE A 263 -14.18 8.87 -12.49
C PHE A 263 -13.10 9.85 -12.03
N LYS A 264 -11.84 9.68 -12.45
CA LYS A 264 -10.73 10.50 -11.99
C LYS A 264 -10.93 11.94 -12.45
N SER A 265 -11.04 12.87 -11.49
CA SER A 265 -11.22 14.31 -11.76
C SER A 265 -12.44 14.63 -12.62
N ALA A 266 -13.43 13.72 -12.70
CA ALA A 266 -14.60 13.88 -13.56
C ALA A 266 -15.44 15.14 -13.20
N LEU A 267 -15.45 15.52 -11.91
CA LEU A 267 -16.12 16.74 -11.46
C LEU A 267 -15.39 18.02 -11.88
N ILE A 268 -14.09 17.92 -12.15
CA ILE A 268 -13.23 19.05 -12.50
C ILE A 268 -13.14 19.21 -14.02
N SER A 269 -12.90 18.11 -14.74
CA SER A 269 -12.79 18.12 -16.19
C SER A 269 -14.14 18.37 -16.89
N GLY A 270 -15.27 18.10 -16.21
CA GLY A 270 -16.61 18.14 -16.79
C GLY A 270 -16.83 17.09 -17.90
N GLN A 271 -15.84 16.23 -18.15
CA GLN A 271 -15.85 15.21 -19.17
C GLN A 271 -15.74 13.84 -18.51
N PHE A 272 -16.71 12.98 -18.80
CA PHE A 272 -16.61 11.56 -18.47
C PHE A 272 -16.01 10.85 -19.68
N GLU A 273 -14.79 10.35 -19.54
CA GLU A 273 -14.19 9.43 -20.51
C GLU A 273 -14.80 8.02 -20.33
N VAL A 274 -16.09 7.87 -20.62
CA VAL A 274 -16.79 6.56 -20.55
C VAL A 274 -16.45 5.69 -21.77
N SER A 275 -15.88 6.28 -22.83
CA SER A 275 -15.83 5.69 -24.16
C SER A 275 -14.93 4.45 -24.32
N VAL A 276 -14.14 4.04 -23.32
CA VAL A 276 -13.35 2.80 -23.42
C VAL A 276 -13.17 2.11 -22.06
N ILE A 277 -14.24 1.64 -21.41
CA ILE A 277 -14.11 0.52 -20.46
C ILE A 277 -13.94 -0.77 -21.29
N SER A 278 -12.82 -0.89 -22.00
CA SER A 278 -12.46 -2.14 -22.65
C SER A 278 -11.80 -3.07 -21.62
N LEU A 279 -11.82 -4.37 -21.91
CA LEU A 279 -11.07 -5.36 -21.14
C LEU A 279 -9.57 -4.99 -21.08
N ASP A 280 -9.07 -4.30 -22.11
CA ASP A 280 -7.72 -3.75 -22.16
C ASP A 280 -7.47 -2.66 -21.10
N LEU A 281 -8.46 -1.83 -20.74
CA LEU A 281 -8.32 -0.84 -19.66
C LEU A 281 -8.21 -1.51 -18.28
N ILE A 282 -8.97 -2.59 -18.08
CA ILE A 282 -8.92 -3.42 -16.86
C ILE A 282 -7.55 -4.11 -16.76
N LEU A 283 -7.00 -4.57 -17.89
CA LEU A 283 -5.69 -5.22 -17.94
C LEU A 283 -4.51 -4.24 -17.95
N SER A 284 -4.64 -3.02 -18.49
CA SER A 284 -3.60 -1.98 -18.51
C SER A 284 -3.55 -1.12 -17.24
N ASN A 285 -4.12 -1.66 -16.17
CA ASN A 285 -4.34 -0.99 -14.90
C ASN A 285 -3.03 -0.76 -14.12
N GLU A 286 -3.13 -0.08 -12.96
CA GLU A 286 -2.01 0.24 -12.07
C GLU A 286 -1.20 -0.98 -11.64
N PHE A 287 -1.77 -2.19 -11.68
CA PHE A 287 -1.08 -3.43 -11.33
C PHE A 287 0.04 -3.81 -12.32
N VAL A 288 -0.04 -3.37 -13.58
CA VAL A 288 1.02 -3.57 -14.60
C VAL A 288 2.34 -2.90 -14.19
N SER A 289 2.23 -1.76 -13.49
CA SER A 289 3.33 -0.81 -13.33
C SER A 289 4.60 -1.43 -12.72
N ALA A 290 4.47 -2.12 -11.59
CA ALA A 290 5.61 -2.63 -10.84
C ALA A 290 6.40 -3.70 -11.62
N SER A 291 5.71 -4.68 -12.21
CA SER A 291 6.33 -5.76 -12.98
C SER A 291 6.88 -5.27 -14.33
N ARG A 292 6.21 -4.33 -14.99
CA ARG A 292 6.72 -3.68 -16.20
C ARG A 292 8.01 -2.87 -15.95
N ASN A 293 8.11 -2.21 -14.80
CA ASN A 293 9.32 -1.48 -14.44
C ASN A 293 10.49 -2.42 -14.11
N LEU A 294 10.23 -3.57 -13.49
CA LEU A 294 11.27 -4.58 -13.34
C LEU A 294 11.71 -5.12 -14.71
N TYR A 295 10.76 -5.41 -15.61
CA TYR A 295 11.07 -5.83 -16.98
C TYR A 295 11.95 -4.83 -17.71
N SER A 296 11.64 -3.53 -17.63
CA SER A 296 12.44 -2.49 -18.30
C SER A 296 13.88 -2.40 -17.75
N LEU A 297 14.09 -2.62 -16.45
CA LEU A 297 15.43 -2.69 -15.85
C LEU A 297 16.23 -3.91 -16.35
N LEU A 298 15.56 -5.04 -16.55
CA LEU A 298 16.18 -6.25 -17.06
C LEU A 298 16.51 -6.15 -18.54
N TYR A 299 15.58 -5.59 -19.33
CA TYR A 299 15.71 -5.51 -20.78
C TYR A 299 16.80 -4.53 -21.22
N TYR A 300 16.83 -3.32 -20.66
CA TYR A 300 17.83 -2.31 -21.05
C TYR A 300 19.10 -2.35 -20.21
N GLY A 301 19.08 -3.10 -19.10
CA GLY A 301 20.19 -3.17 -18.15
C GLY A 301 20.28 -1.92 -17.26
N VAL A 302 20.94 -2.08 -16.12
CA VAL A 302 21.14 -0.97 -15.18
C VAL A 302 22.40 -1.18 -14.34
N ASN A 303 23.05 -0.07 -13.98
CA ASN A 303 24.15 -0.11 -13.03
C ASN A 303 23.63 -0.28 -11.60
N HIS A 304 24.14 -1.30 -10.91
CA HIS A 304 23.76 -1.54 -9.52
C HIS A 304 24.46 -0.57 -8.56
N GLY A 305 23.76 -0.14 -7.51
CA GLY A 305 24.33 0.81 -6.56
C GLY A 305 23.64 0.82 -5.19
N LEU A 306 24.43 0.71 -4.12
CA LEU A 306 23.94 0.90 -2.75
C LEU A 306 23.47 2.34 -2.47
N SER A 307 23.89 3.30 -3.30
CA SER A 307 23.46 4.70 -3.21
C SER A 307 21.94 4.84 -3.28
N TYR A 308 21.26 4.06 -4.12
CA TYR A 308 19.79 4.06 -4.25
C TYR A 308 19.07 3.63 -2.97
N PHE A 309 19.68 2.74 -2.18
CA PHE A 309 19.15 2.37 -0.87
C PHE A 309 19.34 3.51 0.13
N TYR A 310 20.56 4.03 0.22
CA TYR A 310 20.89 5.09 1.17
C TYR A 310 20.05 6.36 0.95
N THR A 311 19.93 6.82 -0.29
CA THR A 311 19.19 8.03 -0.65
C THR A 311 17.72 7.93 -0.25
N ASP A 312 17.09 6.79 -0.49
CA ASP A 312 15.69 6.57 -0.12
C ASP A 312 15.49 6.36 1.38
N ILE A 313 16.42 5.75 2.12
CA ILE A 313 16.35 5.71 3.58
C ILE A 313 16.42 7.12 4.17
N VAL A 314 17.40 7.93 3.74
CA VAL A 314 17.55 9.34 4.19
C VAL A 314 16.28 10.12 3.88
N ARG A 315 15.77 10.06 2.66
CA ARG A 315 14.52 10.73 2.28
C ARG A 315 13.31 10.19 3.03
N GLY A 316 13.29 8.90 3.35
CA GLY A 316 12.24 8.26 4.14
C GLY A 316 12.17 8.82 5.57
N VAL A 317 13.32 9.13 6.17
CA VAL A 317 13.45 9.61 7.56
C VAL A 317 13.38 11.13 7.67
N PHE A 318 14.08 11.88 6.82
CA PHE A 318 14.18 13.35 6.93
C PHE A 318 13.05 14.08 6.19
N PRO A 319 12.46 15.14 6.75
CA PRO A 319 11.44 15.95 6.08
C PRO A 319 11.88 16.39 4.66
N SER A 320 10.92 16.43 3.73
CA SER A 320 11.20 16.70 2.31
C SER A 320 11.91 18.03 2.06
N PHE A 321 11.70 19.05 2.91
CA PHE A 321 12.41 20.33 2.79
C PHE A 321 13.91 20.18 3.07
N ILE A 322 14.30 19.31 4.01
CA ILE A 322 15.71 19.03 4.31
C ILE A 322 16.32 18.24 3.17
N SER A 323 15.68 17.14 2.78
CA SER A 323 16.24 16.23 1.77
C SER A 323 16.30 16.83 0.37
N GLY A 324 15.33 17.68 0.01
CA GLY A 324 15.24 18.27 -1.33
C GLY A 324 16.04 19.55 -1.50
N VAL A 325 16.01 20.47 -0.52
CA VAL A 325 16.64 21.80 -0.67
C VAL A 325 18.10 21.76 -0.25
N PHE A 326 18.46 21.00 0.80
CA PHE A 326 19.80 21.05 1.37
C PHE A 326 20.71 19.91 0.89
N LEU A 327 20.14 18.76 0.54
CA LEU A 327 20.92 17.56 0.19
C LEU A 327 20.87 17.21 -1.31
N ASP A 328 19.96 17.81 -2.08
CA ASP A 328 19.69 17.50 -3.50
C ASP A 328 19.54 15.98 -3.77
N ILE A 329 18.88 15.26 -2.84
CA ILE A 329 18.72 13.81 -2.92
C ILE A 329 17.41 13.48 -3.67
N GLY A 330 17.54 13.02 -4.91
CA GLY A 330 16.43 12.45 -5.67
C GLY A 330 16.01 11.06 -5.17
N SER A 331 14.69 10.76 -5.24
CA SER A 331 14.20 9.40 -4.97
C SER A 331 14.52 8.47 -6.13
N THR A 332 14.62 7.16 -5.85
CA THR A 332 14.81 6.16 -6.91
C THR A 332 13.67 6.20 -7.93
N SER A 333 12.43 6.37 -7.46
CA SER A 333 11.27 6.56 -8.34
C SER A 333 11.39 7.83 -9.20
N SER A 334 11.95 8.91 -8.68
CA SER A 334 12.19 10.14 -9.44
C SER A 334 13.29 9.95 -10.48
N TRP A 335 14.41 9.31 -10.11
CA TRP A 335 15.48 8.96 -11.04
C TRP A 335 14.96 8.10 -12.20
N TYR A 336 14.21 7.05 -11.87
CA TYR A 336 13.63 6.15 -12.88
C TYR A 336 12.73 6.92 -13.87
N ASN A 337 11.87 7.82 -13.36
CA ASN A 337 10.94 8.57 -14.19
C ASN A 337 11.58 9.70 -15.00
N ARG A 338 12.60 10.39 -14.48
CA ARG A 338 13.19 11.58 -15.11
C ARG A 338 14.42 11.28 -15.98
N VAL A 339 15.20 10.28 -15.60
CA VAL A 339 16.49 9.96 -16.24
C VAL A 339 16.34 8.67 -17.03
N TYR A 340 16.20 7.54 -16.35
CA TYR A 340 16.23 6.21 -16.96
C TYR A 340 15.19 6.07 -18.09
N ARG A 341 13.95 6.51 -17.85
CA ARG A 341 12.89 6.40 -18.85
C ARG A 341 13.15 7.25 -20.09
N VAL A 342 13.67 8.46 -19.90
CA VAL A 342 13.93 9.41 -20.99
C VAL A 342 15.08 8.91 -21.85
N GLU A 343 16.16 8.42 -21.23
CA GLU A 343 17.33 7.86 -21.93
C GLU A 343 16.97 6.66 -22.81
N HIS A 344 15.96 5.87 -22.43
CA HIS A 344 15.51 4.70 -23.17
C HIS A 344 14.27 4.97 -24.05
N GLY A 345 13.95 6.24 -24.34
CA GLY A 345 12.92 6.61 -25.30
C GLY A 345 11.47 6.42 -24.84
N PHE A 346 11.24 6.25 -23.53
CA PHE A 346 9.88 6.19 -22.98
C PHE A 346 9.29 7.60 -22.86
N SER A 347 8.30 7.92 -23.69
CA SER A 347 7.54 9.16 -23.57
C SER A 347 6.53 9.11 -22.40
N GLY A 348 6.23 10.28 -21.83
CA GLY A 348 5.24 10.47 -20.76
C GLY A 348 5.87 10.57 -19.35
N GLY A 349 5.71 11.72 -18.70
CA GLY A 349 6.45 12.06 -17.48
C GLY A 349 5.87 11.62 -16.13
N SER A 350 4.69 10.99 -16.07
CA SER A 350 4.02 10.72 -14.79
C SER A 350 3.32 9.36 -14.72
N GLY A 351 3.29 8.77 -13.53
CA GLY A 351 2.32 7.72 -13.17
C GLY A 351 2.75 6.26 -13.30
N TRP A 352 4.01 5.96 -13.67
CA TRP A 352 4.45 4.58 -13.87
C TRP A 352 4.84 3.85 -12.58
N GLY A 353 4.82 4.51 -11.42
CA GLY A 353 5.38 3.93 -10.19
C GLY A 353 6.85 3.52 -10.37
N PHE A 354 7.38 2.75 -9.42
CA PHE A 354 8.66 2.07 -9.60
C PHE A 354 8.52 0.61 -9.16
N GLY A 355 8.71 0.32 -7.88
CA GLY A 355 8.37 -0.96 -7.26
C GLY A 355 9.48 -1.48 -6.36
N LEU A 356 9.12 -2.14 -5.26
CA LEU A 356 10.09 -2.64 -4.29
C LEU A 356 11.03 -3.68 -4.90
N VAL A 357 10.53 -4.59 -5.75
CA VAL A 357 11.39 -5.60 -6.40
C VAL A 357 12.36 -4.94 -7.39
N ALA A 358 11.87 -3.99 -8.19
CA ALA A 358 12.70 -3.19 -9.10
C ALA A 358 13.79 -2.42 -8.34
N GLN A 359 13.47 -1.84 -7.18
CA GLN A 359 14.45 -1.21 -6.32
C GLN A 359 15.47 -2.20 -5.75
N GLY A 360 15.03 -3.36 -5.28
CA GLY A 360 15.93 -4.41 -4.82
C GLY A 360 16.91 -4.82 -5.92
N TYR A 361 16.40 -4.99 -7.15
CA TYR A 361 17.22 -5.30 -8.31
C TYR A 361 18.23 -4.19 -8.61
N LEU A 362 17.82 -2.93 -8.56
CA LEU A 362 18.69 -1.78 -8.76
C LEU A 362 19.82 -1.69 -7.72
N ILE A 363 19.57 -2.09 -6.48
CA ILE A 363 20.56 -1.99 -5.40
C ILE A 363 21.71 -2.99 -5.61
N ALA A 364 21.39 -4.27 -5.80
CA ALA A 364 22.38 -5.35 -5.86
C ALA A 364 21.85 -6.62 -6.57
N GLY A 365 21.03 -6.46 -7.60
CA GLY A 365 20.43 -7.59 -8.33
C GLY A 365 19.57 -8.48 -7.43
N LEU A 366 19.72 -9.80 -7.55
CA LEU A 366 18.99 -10.80 -6.76
C LEU A 366 19.22 -10.63 -5.25
N ALA A 367 20.45 -10.34 -4.83
CA ALA A 367 20.78 -10.15 -3.41
C ALA A 367 20.04 -8.93 -2.84
N GLY A 368 19.96 -7.84 -3.61
CA GLY A 368 19.23 -6.65 -3.23
C GLY A 368 17.72 -6.89 -3.10
N ILE A 369 17.12 -7.69 -4.00
CA ILE A 369 15.70 -8.12 -3.87
C ILE A 369 15.48 -8.87 -2.57
N SER A 370 16.31 -9.89 -2.30
CA SER A 370 16.21 -10.71 -1.09
C SER A 370 16.32 -9.89 0.19
N VAL A 371 17.34 -9.02 0.27
CA VAL A 371 17.56 -8.17 1.46
C VAL A 371 16.44 -7.16 1.62
N LEU A 372 16.05 -6.44 0.57
CA LEU A 372 15.03 -5.40 0.66
C LEU A 372 13.68 -5.97 1.06
N MET A 373 13.23 -7.06 0.42
CA MET A 373 11.94 -7.67 0.73
C MET A 373 11.93 -8.33 2.12
N PHE A 374 13.07 -8.87 2.57
CA PHE A 374 13.24 -9.33 3.94
C PHE A 374 13.09 -8.20 4.96
N LEU A 375 13.70 -7.04 4.72
CA LEU A 375 13.56 -5.86 5.57
C LEU A 375 12.13 -5.34 5.62
N VAL A 376 11.42 -5.31 4.48
CA VAL A 376 10.00 -4.96 4.43
C VAL A 376 9.17 -5.94 5.26
N GLY A 377 9.45 -7.24 5.16
CA GLY A 377 8.79 -8.28 5.98
C GLY A 377 9.05 -8.11 7.47
N LEU A 378 10.30 -7.84 7.87
CA LEU A 378 10.64 -7.54 9.26
C LEU A 378 9.92 -6.30 9.77
N PHE A 379 9.88 -5.23 8.97
CA PHE A 379 9.24 -3.98 9.33
C PHE A 379 7.74 -4.14 9.57
N LEU A 380 7.01 -4.75 8.64
CA LEU A 380 5.56 -4.98 8.80
C LEU A 380 5.25 -5.99 9.91
N GLY A 381 6.07 -7.04 10.04
CA GLY A 381 5.98 -7.99 11.16
C GLY A 381 6.20 -7.30 12.51
N PHE A 382 7.14 -6.36 12.57
CA PHE A 382 7.44 -5.61 13.79
C PHE A 382 6.23 -4.75 14.18
N LEU A 383 5.68 -3.97 13.25
CA LEU A 383 4.49 -3.14 13.50
C LEU A 383 3.28 -3.99 13.89
N PHE A 384 3.03 -5.10 13.21
CA PHE A 384 1.95 -6.03 13.55
C PHE A 384 2.05 -6.55 14.98
N SER A 385 3.28 -6.78 15.45
CA SER A 385 3.55 -7.26 16.80
C SER A 385 3.35 -6.20 17.89
N LEU A 386 3.23 -4.92 17.51
CA LEU A 386 2.95 -3.81 18.41
C LEU A 386 1.47 -3.43 18.46
N ARG A 387 0.66 -3.92 17.52
CA ARG A 387 -0.72 -3.42 17.30
C ARG A 387 -1.62 -3.50 18.54
N PHE A 388 -1.43 -4.48 19.43
CA PHE A 388 -2.24 -4.63 20.64
C PHE A 388 -1.64 -3.97 21.89
N ARG A 389 -0.63 -3.11 21.75
CA ARG A 389 -0.06 -2.36 22.88
C ARG A 389 -0.94 -1.18 23.31
N SER A 390 -1.59 -0.51 22.36
CA SER A 390 -2.55 0.57 22.59
C SER A 390 -3.40 0.79 21.35
N GLU A 391 -4.54 1.48 21.47
CA GLU A 391 -5.39 1.84 20.32
C GLU A 391 -4.63 2.64 19.25
N TYR A 392 -3.69 3.49 19.67
CA TYR A 392 -2.83 4.27 18.78
C TYR A 392 -1.89 3.38 17.97
N TRP A 393 -1.23 2.41 18.62
CA TRP A 393 -0.39 1.44 17.92
C TRP A 393 -1.21 0.58 16.95
N TYR A 394 -2.45 0.26 17.32
CA TYR A 394 -3.36 -0.47 16.46
C TYR A 394 -3.67 0.32 15.18
N VAL A 395 -4.13 1.57 15.32
CA VAL A 395 -4.45 2.42 14.15
C VAL A 395 -3.21 2.75 13.33
N PHE A 396 -2.07 3.00 13.98
CA PHE A 396 -0.80 3.20 13.30
C PHE A 396 -0.43 1.99 12.43
N PHE A 397 -0.60 0.77 12.97
CA PHE A 397 -0.37 -0.45 12.22
C PHE A 397 -1.33 -0.59 11.02
N ILE A 398 -2.63 -0.38 11.20
CA ILE A 398 -3.62 -0.53 10.12
C ILE A 398 -3.39 0.50 8.99
N MET A 399 -3.07 1.75 9.35
CA MET A 399 -2.70 2.78 8.37
C MET A 399 -1.42 2.40 7.61
N SER A 400 -0.44 1.82 8.33
CA SER A 400 0.80 1.32 7.72
C SER A 400 0.57 0.12 6.79
N ALA A 401 -0.38 -0.75 7.12
CA ALA A 401 -0.77 -1.87 6.26
C ALA A 401 -1.30 -1.38 4.90
N ALA A 402 -2.23 -0.42 4.91
CA ALA A 402 -2.74 0.19 3.68
C ALA A 402 -1.64 0.92 2.89
N ALA A 403 -0.78 1.68 3.58
CA ALA A 403 0.37 2.35 2.94
C ALA A 403 1.34 1.36 2.30
N SER A 404 1.57 0.20 2.91
CA SER A 404 2.49 -0.82 2.37
C SER A 404 2.01 -1.44 1.06
N ILE A 405 0.70 -1.64 0.89
CA ILE A 405 0.12 -2.11 -0.38
C ILE A 405 0.38 -1.08 -1.48
N TYR A 406 0.15 0.20 -1.19
CA TYR A 406 0.47 1.27 -2.13
C TYR A 406 1.96 1.29 -2.49
N CYS A 407 2.83 1.06 -1.51
CA CYS A 407 4.27 1.11 -1.70
C CYS A 407 4.86 -0.09 -2.47
N ILE A 408 4.07 -1.13 -2.76
CA ILE A 408 4.52 -2.23 -3.65
C ILE A 408 4.98 -1.66 -5.01
N ARG A 409 4.29 -0.62 -5.51
CA ARG A 409 4.62 0.12 -6.74
C ARG A 409 5.40 1.42 -6.50
N ALA A 410 6.00 1.58 -5.33
CA ALA A 410 6.83 2.73 -4.98
C ALA A 410 8.24 2.28 -4.59
N ASP A 411 8.94 3.09 -3.80
CA ASP A 411 10.27 2.80 -3.26
C ASP A 411 10.22 2.68 -1.72
N ILE A 412 11.30 2.17 -1.11
CA ILE A 412 11.42 1.99 0.34
C ILE A 412 11.32 3.32 1.10
N GLY A 413 11.79 4.41 0.49
CA GLY A 413 11.69 5.75 1.05
C GLY A 413 10.23 6.20 1.17
N ALA A 414 9.41 5.89 0.17
CA ALA A 414 7.97 6.12 0.22
C ALA A 414 7.30 5.27 1.30
N LEU A 415 7.68 4.00 1.47
CA LEU A 415 7.15 3.15 2.55
C LEU A 415 7.45 3.77 3.92
N ILE A 416 8.71 4.13 4.17
CA ILE A 416 9.12 4.73 5.45
C ILE A 416 8.42 6.07 5.66
N ALA A 417 8.36 6.93 4.65
CA ALA A 417 7.72 8.24 4.77
C ALA A 417 6.21 8.12 5.02
N GLN A 418 5.51 7.28 4.27
CA GLN A 418 4.06 7.09 4.41
C GLN A 418 3.70 6.43 5.74
N THR A 419 4.53 5.49 6.22
CA THR A 419 4.34 4.90 7.54
C THR A 419 4.74 5.90 8.64
N ALA A 420 6.01 6.26 8.77
CA ALA A 420 6.50 6.99 9.93
C ALA A 420 6.05 8.45 9.97
N LYS A 421 6.20 9.21 8.87
CA LYS A 421 5.90 10.66 8.87
C LYS A 421 4.42 10.92 8.75
N VAL A 422 3.78 10.26 7.79
CA VAL A 422 2.39 10.53 7.45
C VAL A 422 1.46 9.83 8.43
N SER A 423 1.49 8.50 8.50
CA SER A 423 0.62 7.74 9.41
C SER A 423 1.03 7.91 10.87
N GLY A 424 2.33 7.88 11.16
CA GLY A 424 2.87 8.05 12.51
C GLY A 424 2.68 9.46 13.03
N GLY A 425 2.95 10.47 12.21
CA GLY A 425 2.67 11.87 12.56
C GLY A 425 1.18 12.12 12.83
N ALA A 426 0.29 11.55 12.01
CA ALA A 426 -1.15 11.66 12.22
C ALA A 426 -1.59 11.05 13.56
N VAL A 427 -1.18 9.82 13.85
CA VAL A 427 -1.54 9.14 15.11
C VAL A 427 -0.91 9.84 16.31
N PHE A 428 0.34 10.28 16.20
CA PHE A 428 1.03 11.02 17.27
C PHE A 428 0.34 12.36 17.58
N PHE A 429 -0.10 13.09 16.56
CA PHE A 429 -0.86 14.32 16.74
C PHE A 429 -2.18 14.08 17.51
N ILE A 430 -2.89 13.01 17.18
CA ILE A 430 -4.14 12.67 17.87
C ILE A 430 -3.85 12.28 19.33
N PHE A 431 -2.81 11.46 19.56
CA PHE A 431 -2.36 11.09 20.91
C PHE A 431 -2.06 12.32 21.76
N LEU A 432 -1.26 13.27 21.25
CA LEU A 432 -0.96 14.52 21.97
C LEU A 432 -2.23 15.31 22.28
N THR A 433 -3.16 15.39 21.32
CA THR A 433 -4.42 16.11 21.52
C THR A 433 -5.26 15.47 22.63
N HIS A 434 -5.42 14.15 22.62
CA HIS A 434 -6.15 13.43 23.67
C HIS A 434 -5.53 13.64 25.06
N GLU A 435 -4.20 13.59 25.18
CA GLU A 435 -3.49 13.86 26.45
C GLU A 435 -3.69 15.30 26.95
N LEU A 436 -3.71 16.28 26.04
CA LEU A 436 -3.95 17.68 26.41
C LEU A 436 -5.39 17.91 26.95
N PHE A 437 -6.39 17.27 26.34
CA PHE A 437 -7.78 17.39 26.80
C PHE A 437 -8.04 16.63 28.11
N LYS A 438 -7.39 15.47 28.32
CA LYS A 438 -7.52 14.68 29.55
C LYS A 438 -7.03 15.42 30.80
N ARG A 439 -5.96 16.21 30.67
CA ARG A 439 -5.44 17.01 31.80
C ARG A 439 -6.39 18.11 32.27
N ARG A 440 -7.26 18.60 31.39
CA ARG A 440 -8.21 19.68 31.72
C ARG A 440 -9.50 19.20 32.39
N SER A 441 -9.85 17.91 32.29
CA SER A 441 -11.05 17.37 32.95
C SER A 441 -10.83 16.96 34.41
N VAL A 442 -9.60 17.09 34.93
CA VAL A 442 -9.22 16.75 36.32
C VAL A 442 -9.01 18.01 37.18
N LEU A 443 -9.01 19.19 36.55
CA LEU A 443 -9.03 20.51 37.19
C LEU A 443 -10.46 21.03 37.20
#